data_AF-A6GKT9-F1
#
_entry.id   AF-A6GKT9-F1
#
_cell.length_a   1.000
_cell.length_b   1.000
_cell.length_c   1.000
_cell.angle_alpha   90.00
_cell.angle_beta   90.00
_cell.angle_gamma   90.00
#
_symmetry.space_group_name_H-M   'P 1'
#
loop_
_entity.id
_entity.type
_entity.pdbx_description
1 polymer ?
#
loop_
_entity_poly.entity_id
_entity_poly.type
_entity_poly.pdbx_seq_one_letter_code
_entity_poly.pdbx_strand_id
1 'polypeptide(L)' 'PELWHLSEFLGSHGAASGPVAWVVSEHASHQGWAPGRRVLVTASGLGGRRAALVLEHPASSKAGAPAERPAGSFAL' A
#
# COMPACT_ATOMS: atom_id res chain seq x y z
N PRO A 1 -6.23 10.06 -6.52
CA PRO A 1 -4.99 9.28 -6.70
C PRO A 1 -4.87 8.21 -5.61
N GLU A 2 -4.85 6.94 -6.01
CA GLU A 2 -4.75 5.83 -5.06
C GLU A 2 -3.36 5.80 -4.41
N LEU A 3 -3.30 5.88 -3.08
CA LEU A 3 -2.06 5.90 -2.27
C LEU A 3 -1.17 4.65 -2.44
N TRP A 4 -1.62 3.65 -3.20
CA TRP A 4 -0.96 2.35 -3.37
C TRP A 4 0.18 2.36 -4.39
N HIS A 5 0.24 3.37 -5.27
CA HIS A 5 1.29 3.48 -6.28
C HIS A 5 2.43 4.39 -5.81
N LEU A 6 3.25 3.89 -4.88
CA LEU A 6 4.37 4.64 -4.30
C LEU A 6 5.33 5.26 -5.32
N SER A 7 5.51 4.59 -6.46
CA SER A 7 6.33 5.08 -7.56
C SER A 7 5.78 6.37 -8.20
N GLU A 8 4.46 6.59 -8.13
CA GLU A 8 3.83 7.82 -8.66
C GLU A 8 4.03 9.02 -7.73
N PHE A 9 4.18 8.78 -6.43
CA PHE A 9 4.31 9.86 -5.44
C PHE A 9 5.76 10.20 -5.09
N LEU A 10 6.62 9.19 -5.01
CA LEU A 10 7.99 9.35 -4.51
C LEU A 10 9.06 9.00 -5.57
N GLY A 11 8.66 8.50 -6.73
CA GLY A 11 9.58 8.10 -7.80
C GLY A 11 10.27 6.77 -7.54
N SER A 12 11.44 6.57 -8.16
CA SER A 12 12.23 5.35 -8.00
C SER A 12 13.21 5.47 -6.83
N HIS A 13 13.19 4.48 -5.93
CA HIS A 13 14.01 4.47 -4.71
C HIS A 13 15.17 3.45 -4.78
N GLY A 14 15.32 2.77 -5.93
CA GLY A 14 16.34 1.73 -6.12
C GLY A 14 16.28 0.68 -5.01
N ALA A 15 17.41 0.48 -4.33
CA ALA A 15 17.53 -0.50 -3.24
C ALA A 15 16.59 -0.23 -2.04
N ALA A 16 16.16 1.01 -1.83
CA ALA A 16 15.26 1.37 -0.74
C ALA A 16 13.79 1.04 -1.03
N SER A 17 13.44 0.56 -2.23
CA SER A 17 12.06 0.24 -2.61
C SER A 17 11.40 -0.79 -1.68
N GLY A 18 12.18 -1.76 -1.17
CA GLY A 18 11.70 -2.75 -0.19
C GLY A 18 11.33 -2.11 1.16
N PRO A 19 12.28 -1.47 1.86
CA PRO A 19 12.00 -0.74 3.10
C PRO A 19 10.86 0.28 3.00
N VAL A 20 10.79 1.04 1.89
CA VAL A 20 9.70 2.01 1.66
C VAL A 20 8.35 1.30 1.57
N ALA A 21 8.26 0.20 0.81
CA ALA A 21 7.03 -0.58 0.71
C ALA A 21 6.61 -1.18 2.06
N TRP A 22 7.56 -1.58 2.91
CA TRP A 22 7.27 -2.04 4.25
C TRP A 22 6.65 -0.93 5.11
N VAL A 23 7.31 0.22 5.26
CA VAL A 23 6.82 1.35 6.07
C VAL A 23 5.41 1.78 5.64
N VAL A 24 5.16 1.82 4.33
CA VAL A 24 3.85 2.21 3.79
C VAL A 24 2.79 1.16 4.10
N SER A 25 3.13 -0.12 3.97
CA SER A 25 2.20 -1.21 4.32
C SER A 25 1.82 -1.19 5.80
N GLU A 26 2.78 -0.88 6.69
CA GLU A 26 2.58 -0.76 8.12
C GLU A 26 1.68 0.45 8.42
N HIS A 27 2.00 1.61 7.85
CA HIS A 27 1.17 2.81 8.00
C HIS A 27 -0.26 2.60 7.50
N ALA A 28 -0.43 2.01 6.32
CA ALA A 28 -1.74 1.72 5.73
C ALA A 28 -2.55 0.73 6.59
N SER A 29 -1.89 -0.24 7.21
CA SER A 29 -2.52 -1.17 8.15
C SER A 29 -2.98 -0.45 9.42
N HIS A 30 -2.11 0.37 10.02
CA HIS A 30 -2.45 1.14 11.22
C HIS A 30 -3.59 2.15 10.99
N GLN A 31 -3.66 2.75 9.79
CA GLN A 31 -4.73 3.69 9.46
C GLN A 31 -6.06 3.01 9.07
N GLY A 32 -6.04 1.69 8.86
CA GLY A 32 -7.21 0.93 8.42
C GLY A 32 -7.54 1.13 6.94
N TRP A 33 -6.56 1.58 6.13
CA TRP A 33 -6.73 1.72 4.69
C TRP A 33 -6.50 0.39 3.97
N ALA A 34 -5.71 -0.51 4.55
CA ALA A 34 -5.49 -1.84 4.01
C ALA A 34 -6.75 -2.71 4.20
N PRO A 35 -7.30 -3.30 3.11
CA PRO A 35 -8.54 -4.08 3.17
C PRO A 35 -8.41 -5.43 3.90
N GLY A 36 -7.21 -5.79 4.39
CA GLY A 36 -6.98 -7.05 5.09
C GLY A 36 -5.63 -7.10 5.80
N ARG A 37 -5.40 -8.21 6.52
CA ARG A 37 -4.19 -8.46 7.33
C ARG A 37 -2.93 -8.75 6.51
N ARG A 38 -3.08 -9.14 5.26
CA ARG A 38 -1.98 -9.57 4.40
C ARG A 38 -1.79 -8.59 3.26
N VAL A 39 -0.55 -8.11 3.11
CA VAL A 39 -0.16 -7.20 2.03
C VAL A 39 0.86 -7.90 1.14
N LEU A 40 0.58 -7.97 -0.16
CA LEU A 40 1.51 -8.47 -1.15
C LEU A 40 2.37 -7.31 -1.66
N VAL A 41 3.68 -7.41 -1.47
CA VAL A 41 4.67 -6.49 -2.03
C VAL A 41 5.38 -7.20 -3.16
N THR A 42 5.44 -6.56 -4.33
CA THR A 42 6.22 -7.06 -5.47
C THR A 42 7.25 -6.02 -5.89
N ALA A 43 8.42 -6.49 -6.32
CA ALA A 43 9.50 -5.64 -6.80
C ALA A 43 10.10 -6.24 -8.07
N SER A 44 10.44 -5.37 -9.01
CA SER A 44 11.19 -5.73 -10.22
C SER A 44 12.44 -4.88 -10.29
N GLY A 45 13.59 -5.53 -10.43
CA GLY A 45 14.89 -4.89 -10.58
C GLY A 45 15.35 -4.86 -12.03
N LEU A 46 16.46 -4.13 -12.25
CA LEU A 46 17.16 -4.14 -13.53
C LEU A 46 17.65 -5.57 -13.86
N GLY A 47 17.64 -5.93 -15.15
CA GLY A 47 18.01 -7.28 -15.59
C GLY A 47 16.94 -8.35 -15.36
N GLY A 48 15.68 -7.96 -15.15
CA GLY A 48 14.54 -8.88 -15.10
C GLY A 48 14.38 -9.66 -13.79
N ARG A 49 15.19 -9.35 -12.76
CA ARG A 49 15.06 -9.96 -11.43
C ARG A 49 13.76 -9.49 -10.78
N ARG A 50 13.03 -10.41 -10.17
CA ARG A 50 11.76 -10.13 -9.49
C ARG A 50 11.77 -10.71 -8.09
N ALA A 51 11.13 -10.02 -7.15
CA ALA A 51 10.94 -10.48 -5.79
C ALA A 51 9.48 -10.24 -5.38
N ALA A 52 8.96 -11.10 -4.52
CA ALA A 52 7.66 -10.95 -3.91
C ALA A 52 7.75 -11.28 -2.42
N LEU A 53 7.02 -10.54 -1.60
CA LEU A 53 6.95 -10.69 -0.15
C LEU A 53 5.49 -10.56 0.28
N VAL A 54 5.07 -11.41 1.22
CA VAL A 54 3.78 -11.25 1.90
C VAL A 54 4.06 -10.77 3.32
N LEU A 55 3.56 -9.57 3.63
CA LEU A 55 3.62 -9.00 4.97
C LEU A 55 2.30 -9.31 5.68
N GLU A 56 2.38 -9.88 6.88
CA GLU A 56 1.22 -10.05 7.75
C GLU A 56 1.26 -8.99 8.86
N HIS A 57 0.24 -8.14 8.88
CA HIS A 57 0.03 -7.13 9.90
C HIS A 57 -1.06 -7.60 10.89
N PRO A 58 -0.98 -7.21 12.17
CA PRO A 58 -2.09 -7.43 13.09
C PRO A 58 -3.37 -6.81 12.54
N ALA A 59 -4.52 -7.43 12.83
CA ALA A 59 -5.80 -6.88 12.42
C ALA A 59 -5.89 -5.44 12.92
N SER A 60 -6.14 -4.49 12.01
CA SER A 60 -6.31 -3.09 12.38
C SER A 60 -7.42 -3.01 13.43
N SER A 61 -7.10 -2.48 14.61
CA SER A 61 -8.08 -2.29 15.70
C SER A 61 -9.13 -1.23 15.34
N LYS A 62 -8.95 -0.52 14.21
CA LYS A 62 -9.96 0.29 13.55
C LYS A 62 -11.01 -0.60 12.86
N ALA A 63 -11.62 -1.50 13.64
CA ALA A 63 -12.83 -2.19 13.26
C ALA A 63 -13.98 -1.17 13.33
N GLY A 64 -14.32 -0.54 12.20
CA GLY A 64 -15.49 0.33 12.15
C GLY A 64 -15.31 1.57 11.30
N ALA A 65 -15.21 1.39 10.00
CA ALA A 65 -16.02 2.17 9.07
C ALA A 65 -16.14 1.32 7.79
N PRO A 66 -17.35 0.97 7.32
CA PRO A 66 -17.46 0.67 5.90
C PRO A 66 -16.87 1.88 5.17
N ALA A 67 -16.11 1.65 4.11
CA ALA A 67 -15.67 2.72 3.23
C ALA A 67 -16.93 3.41 2.70
N GLU A 68 -17.41 4.41 3.44
CA GLU A 68 -18.42 5.34 3.00
C GLU A 68 -17.74 6.09 1.86
N ARG A 69 -17.93 5.56 0.65
CA ARG A 69 -17.69 6.32 -0.57
C ARG A 69 -18.39 7.65 -0.35
N PRO A 70 -17.70 8.80 -0.37
CA PRO A 70 -18.41 10.05 -0.51
C PRO A 70 -19.17 9.97 -1.84
N ALA A 71 -20.47 9.70 -1.74
CA ALA A 71 -21.42 9.94 -2.81
C ALA A 71 -21.46 11.45 -2.99
N GLY A 72 -20.59 11.97 -3.85
CA GLY A 72 -20.37 13.41 -3.92
C GLY A 72 -19.58 13.83 -5.14
N SER A 73 -20.28 13.89 -6.27
CA SER A 73 -20.04 14.80 -7.40
C SER A 73 -18.76 14.60 -8.22
N PHE A 74 -18.85 13.74 -9.23
CA PHE A 74 -18.36 14.12 -10.55
C PHE A 74 -19.43 15.02 -11.18
N ALA A 75 -19.17 16.32 -11.22
CA ALA A 75 -19.89 17.26 -12.06
C ALA A 75 -18.86 17.97 -12.93
N LEU A 76 -18.89 17.59 -14.21
CA LEU A 76 -18.31 18.18 -15.42
C LEU A 76 -16.80 18.47 -15.43
#